data_AF-A0A952VVU9-F1
#
_entry.id   AF-A0A952VVU9-F1
#
_cell.length_a   1.000
_cell.length_b   1.000
_cell.length_c   1.000
_cell.angle_alpha   90.00
_cell.angle_beta   90.00
_cell.angle_gamma   90.00
#
_symmetry.space_group_name_H-M   'P 1'
#
loop_
_entity.id
_entity.type
_entity.pdbx_description
1 polymer ?
#
loop_
_entity_poly.entity_id
_entity_poly.type
_entity_poly.pdbx_seq_one_letter_code
_entity_poly.pdbx_strand_id
1 'polypeptide(L)'
;MGLQGRTPPHGCTSTSRASGLGTHRSHSTRIFPQPARAAGGGVILLVIREAFLRGLSTRTVGRVVALLTEEPVSAQTVSRLAQPLDQAVTQFHRATLRDDWQYLFLDGVSLRVRRQSGRKRVQPLVVYRVRADGMRQLLAYTRSTGESQTA
;
A
#
# COMPACT_ATOMS: atom_id res chain seq x y z
N MET A 1 -19.20 4.13 -38.02
CA MET A 1 -19.47 3.07 -37.02
C MET A 1 -18.10 2.53 -36.59
N GLY A 2 -17.44 3.17 -35.61
CA GLY A 2 -17.12 2.59 -34.28
C GLY A 2 -16.03 1.51 -34.38
N LEU A 3 -14.82 1.61 -33.83
CA LEU A 3 -14.48 1.79 -32.41
C LEU A 3 -13.00 2.21 -32.26
N GLN A 4 -12.74 3.14 -31.35
CA GLN A 4 -11.41 3.59 -30.92
C GLN A 4 -10.77 2.58 -29.94
N GLY A 5 -9.56 2.12 -30.24
CA GLY A 5 -8.74 1.31 -29.34
C GLY A 5 -8.08 2.15 -28.26
N ARG A 6 -8.41 1.87 -26.99
CA ARG A 6 -7.88 2.55 -25.80
C ARG A 6 -6.47 2.04 -25.46
N THR A 7 -5.53 2.95 -25.27
CA THR A 7 -4.20 2.70 -24.66
C THR A 7 -4.32 2.42 -23.16
N PRO A 8 -3.60 1.43 -22.60
CA PRO A 8 -3.59 1.18 -21.16
C PRO A 8 -2.59 2.11 -20.42
N PRO A 9 -2.88 2.50 -19.16
CA PRO A 9 -2.08 3.46 -18.42
C PRO A 9 -0.85 2.82 -17.74
N HIS A 10 0.25 3.55 -17.83
CA HIS A 10 1.57 3.38 -17.24
C HIS A 10 1.66 2.52 -15.96
N GLY A 11 2.18 1.30 -16.12
CA GLY A 11 2.81 0.54 -15.05
C GLY A 11 4.27 0.96 -14.91
N CYS A 12 4.72 1.23 -13.69
CA CYS A 12 6.11 1.56 -13.40
C CYS A 12 6.94 0.27 -13.39
N THR A 13 7.48 -0.11 -14.55
CA THR A 13 8.47 -1.18 -14.68
C THR A 13 9.84 -0.62 -14.32
N SER A 14 10.35 -0.91 -13.13
CA SER A 14 11.76 -0.71 -12.82
C SER A 14 12.58 -1.74 -13.61
N THR A 15 13.31 -1.29 -14.63
CA THR A 15 14.28 -2.11 -15.35
C THR A 15 15.57 -2.17 -14.52
N SER A 16 15.77 -3.22 -13.73
CA SER A 16 17.12 -3.63 -13.35
C SER A 16 17.64 -4.59 -14.41
N ARG A 17 18.74 -4.21 -15.08
CA ARG A 17 19.51 -5.14 -15.92
C ARG A 17 20.03 -6.26 -15.02
N ALA A 18 19.47 -7.46 -15.17
CA ALA A 18 19.99 -8.67 -14.57
C ALA A 18 20.74 -9.46 -15.62
N SER A 19 22.07 -9.51 -15.49
CA SER A 19 22.89 -10.57 -16.07
C SER A 19 22.72 -11.83 -15.22
N GLY A 20 22.15 -12.89 -15.81
CA GLY A 20 22.24 -14.26 -15.32
C GLY A 20 21.03 -14.80 -14.55
N LEU A 21 20.42 -15.84 -15.14
CA LEU A 21 19.65 -16.94 -14.55
C LEU A 21 18.39 -16.65 -13.69
N GLY A 22 17.26 -17.18 -14.16
CA GLY A 22 16.05 -17.39 -13.36
C GLY A 22 14.85 -16.58 -13.85
N THR A 23 13.86 -17.25 -14.45
CA THR A 23 12.54 -16.67 -14.73
C THR A 23 11.85 -16.29 -13.42
N HIS A 24 12.09 -15.07 -12.94
CA HIS A 24 11.37 -14.50 -11.81
C HIS A 24 9.95 -14.14 -12.28
N ARG A 25 8.98 -15.03 -12.04
CA ARG A 25 7.57 -14.73 -12.27
C ARG A 25 7.18 -13.56 -11.35
N SER A 26 6.90 -12.40 -11.94
CA SER A 26 6.35 -11.25 -11.22
C SER A 26 4.93 -11.58 -10.76
N HIS A 27 4.74 -11.76 -9.45
CA HIS A 27 3.43 -11.96 -8.85
C HIS A 27 2.94 -10.62 -8.30
N SER A 28 1.87 -10.08 -8.89
CA SER A 28 1.26 -8.82 -8.44
C SER A 28 0.33 -9.07 -7.25
N THR A 29 0.79 -8.77 -6.03
CA THR A 29 -0.08 -8.79 -4.84
C THR A 29 -0.92 -7.52 -4.80
N ARG A 30 -2.25 -7.65 -4.92
CA ARG A 30 -3.17 -6.54 -4.63
C ARG A 30 -3.32 -6.43 -3.11
N ILE A 31 -2.72 -5.39 -2.53
CA ILE A 31 -2.70 -5.19 -1.08
C ILE A 31 -4.03 -4.59 -0.58
N PHE A 32 -4.72 -3.80 -1.42
CA PHE A 32 -5.99 -3.18 -1.06
C PHE A 32 -6.94 -3.12 -2.26
N PRO A 33 -8.26 -3.21 -2.06
CA PRO A 33 -9.24 -2.93 -3.11
C PRO A 33 -9.14 -1.46 -3.55
N GLN A 34 -9.36 -1.20 -4.84
CA GLN A 34 -9.47 0.17 -5.36
C GLN A 34 -10.72 0.85 -4.78
N PRO A 35 -10.62 2.07 -4.24
CA PRO A 35 -11.79 2.77 -3.74
C PRO A 35 -12.75 3.17 -4.86
N ALA A 36 -14.06 3.04 -4.61
CA ALA A 36 -15.09 3.57 -5.49
C ALA A 36 -15.02 5.11 -5.54
N ARG A 37 -15.34 5.70 -6.70
CA ARG A 37 -15.32 7.16 -6.90
C ARG A 37 -16.40 7.83 -6.03
N ALA A 38 -16.01 8.85 -5.25
CA ALA A 38 -16.93 9.72 -4.53
C ALA A 38 -17.29 10.95 -5.39
N ALA A 39 -18.57 11.33 -5.44
CA ALA A 39 -19.07 12.50 -6.15
C ALA A 39 -19.13 13.74 -5.23
N GLY A 40 -18.68 14.90 -5.74
CA GLY A 40 -18.85 16.25 -5.15
C GLY A 40 -18.05 16.53 -3.87
N GLY A 41 -17.07 17.44 -3.92
CA GLY A 41 -16.16 17.75 -2.79
C GLY A 41 -15.11 16.67 -2.47
N GLY A 42 -15.36 15.42 -2.88
CA GLY A 42 -14.49 14.27 -2.66
C GLY A 42 -13.25 14.19 -3.55
N VAL A 43 -13.08 15.04 -4.56
CA VAL A 43 -11.94 14.96 -5.49
C VAL A 43 -10.62 15.29 -4.78
N ILE A 44 -10.58 16.35 -3.96
CA ILE A 44 -9.38 16.70 -3.20
C ILE A 44 -9.05 15.59 -2.19
N LEU A 45 -10.06 15.03 -1.52
CA LEU A 45 -9.88 13.91 -0.59
C LEU A 45 -9.34 12.67 -1.31
N LEU A 46 -9.85 12.36 -2.51
CA LEU A 46 -9.37 11.28 -3.35
C LEU A 46 -7.90 11.53 -3.74
N VAL A 47 -7.56 12.74 -4.17
CA VAL A 47 -6.17 13.12 -4.51
C VAL A 47 -5.26 12.96 -3.30
N ILE A 48 -5.66 13.46 -2.13
CA ILE A 48 -4.90 13.30 -0.88
C ILE A 48 -4.69 11.81 -0.57
N ARG A 49 -5.75 11.02 -0.62
CA ARG A 49 -5.71 9.58 -0.36
C ARG A 49 -4.80 8.84 -1.33
N GLU A 50 -4.99 9.05 -2.63
CA GLU A 50 -4.23 8.39 -3.69
C GLU A 50 -2.76 8.80 -3.71
N ALA A 51 -2.47 10.06 -3.40
CA ALA A 51 -1.11 10.57 -3.24
C ALA A 51 -0.42 9.95 -2.02
N PHE A 52 -1.12 9.88 -0.89
CA PHE A 52 -0.62 9.25 0.33
C PHE A 52 -0.34 7.75 0.13
N LEU A 53 -1.27 7.02 -0.49
CA LEU A 53 -1.12 5.59 -0.80
C LEU A 53 0.02 5.32 -1.80
N ARG A 54 0.37 6.29 -2.65
CA ARG A 54 1.57 6.25 -3.51
C ARG A 54 2.88 6.57 -2.78
N GLY A 55 2.83 6.82 -1.46
CA GLY A 55 4.02 7.02 -0.63
C GLY A 55 4.48 8.48 -0.54
N LEU A 56 3.67 9.45 -0.98
CA LEU A 56 3.99 10.85 -0.77
C LEU A 56 3.84 11.20 0.72
N SER A 57 4.86 11.84 1.29
CA SER A 57 4.79 12.34 2.66
C SER A 57 3.64 13.35 2.83
N THR A 58 3.06 13.44 4.02
CA THR A 58 1.96 14.39 4.31
C THR A 58 2.32 15.84 3.98
N ARG A 59 3.60 16.21 4.15
CA ARG A 59 4.15 17.52 3.73
C ARG A 59 4.15 17.68 2.21
N THR A 60 4.52 16.64 1.47
CA THR A 60 4.54 16.70 0.00
C THR A 60 3.13 16.71 -0.57
N VAL A 61 2.22 15.91 -0.02
CA VAL A 61 0.79 15.95 -0.38
C VAL A 61 0.22 17.34 -0.11
N GLY A 62 0.47 17.93 1.07
CA GLY A 62 0.00 19.28 1.41
C GLY A 62 0.47 20.34 0.40
N ARG A 63 1.75 20.30 -0.01
CA ARG A 63 2.26 21.20 -1.06
C ARG A 63 1.55 21.02 -2.41
N VAL A 64 1.33 19.78 -2.84
CA VAL A 64 0.64 19.50 -4.13
C VAL A 64 -0.80 19.97 -4.09
N VAL A 65 -1.52 19.69 -2.99
CA VAL A 65 -2.92 20.11 -2.86
C VAL A 65 -3.03 21.64 -2.79
N ALA A 66 -2.12 22.31 -2.08
CA ALA A 66 -2.10 23.76 -2.01
C ALA A 66 -1.96 24.44 -3.39
N LEU A 67 -1.23 23.81 -4.33
CA LEU A 67 -1.15 24.30 -5.71
C LEU A 67 -2.47 24.13 -6.49
N LEU A 68 -3.28 23.13 -6.14
CA LEU A 68 -4.55 22.85 -6.82
C LEU A 68 -5.71 23.66 -6.23
N THR A 69 -5.65 23.99 -4.94
CA THR A 69 -6.71 24.72 -4.22
C THR A 69 -6.37 26.18 -3.97
N GLU A 70 -5.15 26.62 -4.29
CA GLU A 70 -4.61 27.95 -4.00
C GLU A 70 -4.64 28.34 -2.51
N GLU A 71 -4.70 27.34 -1.63
CA GLU A 71 -4.86 27.50 -0.19
C GLU A 71 -3.80 26.69 0.57
N PRO A 72 -3.22 27.19 1.66
CA PRO A 72 -2.18 26.48 2.40
C PRO A 72 -2.74 25.22 3.08
N VAL A 73 -2.19 24.06 2.75
CA VAL A 73 -2.55 22.77 3.38
C VAL A 73 -1.41 22.24 4.24
N SER A 74 -1.64 22.19 5.55
CA SER A 74 -0.66 21.68 6.51
C SER A 74 -0.53 20.15 6.45
N ALA A 75 0.64 19.64 6.84
CA ALA A 75 0.87 18.20 6.99
C ALA A 75 -0.07 17.56 8.03
N GLN A 76 -0.50 18.32 9.05
CA GLN A 76 -1.43 17.84 10.06
C GLN A 76 -2.84 17.70 9.48
N THR A 77 -3.27 18.65 8.64
CA THR A 77 -4.54 18.58 7.90
C THR A 77 -4.58 17.33 7.02
N VAL A 78 -3.52 17.10 6.24
CA VAL A 78 -3.39 15.87 5.42
C VAL A 78 -3.45 14.62 6.28
N SER A 79 -2.75 14.61 7.42
CA SER A 79 -2.77 13.45 8.33
C SER A 79 -4.17 13.15 8.85
N ARG A 80 -4.96 14.16 9.23
CA ARG A 80 -6.35 13.99 9.68
C ARG A 80 -7.23 13.42 8.56
N LEU A 81 -7.09 13.94 7.34
CA LEU A 81 -7.86 13.47 6.18
C LEU A 81 -7.49 12.04 5.77
N ALA A 82 -6.29 11.56 6.12
CA ALA A 82 -5.86 10.18 5.89
C ALA A 82 -6.29 9.20 7.00
N GLN A 83 -6.70 9.67 8.20
CA GLN A 83 -7.09 8.80 9.32
C GLN A 83 -8.16 7.75 8.98
N PRO A 84 -9.16 8.00 8.11
CA PRO A 84 -10.11 6.96 7.72
C PRO A 84 -9.45 5.70 7.09
N LEU A 85 -8.22 5.79 6.58
CA LEU A 85 -7.47 4.63 6.12
C LEU A 85 -7.15 3.64 7.24
N ASP A 86 -7.04 4.09 8.50
CA ASP A 86 -6.79 3.22 9.65
C ASP A 86 -7.97 2.27 9.91
N GLN A 87 -9.19 2.71 9.59
CA GLN A 87 -10.37 1.84 9.66
C GLN A 87 -10.29 0.72 8.62
N ALA A 88 -9.84 1.03 7.39
CA ALA A 88 -9.64 0.02 6.34
C ALA A 88 -8.56 -1.00 6.74
N VAL A 89 -7.49 -0.55 7.39
CA VAL A 89 -6.45 -1.42 7.97
C VAL A 89 -7.04 -2.30 9.07
N THR A 90 -7.85 -1.73 9.97
CA THR A 90 -8.51 -2.47 11.04
C THR A 90 -9.46 -3.54 10.49
N GLN A 91 -10.25 -3.19 9.47
CA GLN A 91 -11.14 -4.12 8.79
C GLN A 91 -10.36 -5.23 8.10
N PHE A 92 -9.24 -4.93 7.46
CA PHE A 92 -8.34 -5.91 6.87
C PHE A 92 -7.87 -6.94 7.91
N HIS A 93 -7.42 -6.50 9.10
CA HIS A 93 -6.99 -7.40 10.17
C HIS A 93 -8.12 -8.20 10.82
N ARG A 94 -9.36 -7.70 10.79
CA ARG A 94 -10.54 -8.38 11.35
C ARG A 94 -11.29 -9.25 10.34
N ALA A 95 -10.88 -9.24 9.07
CA ALA A 95 -11.55 -10.01 8.04
C ALA A 95 -11.43 -11.51 8.34
N THR A 96 -12.56 -12.22 8.26
CA THR A 96 -12.60 -13.68 8.42
C THR A 96 -11.73 -14.34 7.36
N LEU A 97 -10.83 -15.20 7.79
CA LEU A 97 -10.00 -16.00 6.91
C LEU A 97 -10.79 -17.20 6.42
N ARG A 98 -10.82 -17.40 5.11
CA ARG A 98 -11.37 -18.62 4.48
C ARG A 98 -10.26 -19.65 4.37
N ASP A 99 -10.58 -20.91 4.63
CA ASP A 99 -9.65 -22.05 4.56
C ASP A 99 -9.35 -22.49 3.10
N ASP A 100 -9.11 -21.52 2.21
CA ASP A 100 -8.87 -21.71 0.78
C ASP A 100 -7.40 -21.51 0.40
N TRP A 101 -6.48 -22.04 1.21
CA TRP A 101 -5.03 -21.95 0.99
C TRP A 101 -4.37 -23.33 0.87
N GLN A 102 -3.36 -23.44 0.01
CA GLN A 102 -2.47 -24.60 -0.07
C GLN A 102 -1.21 -24.40 0.79
N TYR A 103 -0.74 -23.15 0.88
CA TYR A 103 0.45 -22.80 1.65
C TYR A 103 0.27 -21.46 2.35
N LEU A 104 0.91 -21.33 3.51
CA LEU A 104 1.09 -20.08 4.24
C LEU A 104 2.59 -19.75 4.28
N PHE A 105 2.91 -18.49 4.03
CA PHE A 105 4.27 -17.95 4.16
C PHE A 105 4.29 -16.92 5.27
N LEU A 106 5.23 -17.07 6.19
CA LEU A 106 5.50 -16.11 7.26
C LEU A 106 6.90 -15.53 7.00
N ASP A 107 6.99 -14.21 6.91
CA ASP A 107 8.25 -13.53 6.59
C ASP A 107 8.40 -12.23 7.41
N GLY A 108 9.63 -11.75 7.56
CA GLY A 108 9.97 -10.49 8.20
C GLY A 108 10.51 -9.48 7.20
N VAL A 109 9.76 -8.41 6.93
CA VAL A 109 10.19 -7.38 5.97
C VAL A 109 11.05 -6.33 6.68
N SER A 110 12.23 -6.00 6.15
CA SER A 110 13.08 -4.96 6.72
C SER A 110 12.79 -3.58 6.12
N LEU A 111 12.18 -2.68 6.91
CA LEU A 111 11.84 -1.32 6.48
C LEU A 111 12.67 -0.26 7.21
N ARG A 112 13.19 0.72 6.48
CA ARG A 112 13.84 1.91 7.07
C ARG A 112 12.82 3.03 7.23
N VAL A 113 12.49 3.40 8.47
CA VAL A 113 11.50 4.43 8.79
C VAL A 113 12.19 5.65 9.42
N ARG A 114 11.79 6.85 9.02
CA ARG A 114 12.21 8.10 9.66
C ARG A 114 11.34 8.38 10.89
N ARG A 115 11.99 8.54 12.04
CA ARG A 115 11.42 8.98 13.34
C ARG A 115 12.05 10.32 13.73
N GLN A 116 11.51 10.97 14.76
CA GLN A 116 12.12 12.19 15.30
C GLN A 116 13.56 11.95 15.81
N SER A 117 13.83 10.74 16.33
CA SER A 117 15.17 10.31 16.77
C SER A 117 16.08 9.79 15.65
N GLY A 118 15.71 9.95 14.37
CA GLY A 118 16.51 9.51 13.22
C GLY A 118 15.91 8.34 12.44
N ARG A 119 16.72 7.70 11.58
CA ARG A 119 16.29 6.53 10.80
C ARG A 119 16.39 5.28 11.65
N LYS A 120 15.26 4.59 11.85
CA LYS A 120 15.18 3.32 12.57
C LYS A 120 14.75 2.20 11.62
N ARG A 121 15.35 1.02 11.76
CA ARG A 121 14.88 -0.20 11.10
C ARG A 121 13.68 -0.75 11.85
N VAL A 122 12.63 -1.08 11.13
CA VAL A 122 11.43 -1.74 11.64
C VAL A 122 11.28 -3.05 10.87
N GLN A 123 10.91 -4.12 11.57
CA GLN A 123 10.65 -5.43 10.98
C GLN A 123 9.18 -5.80 11.14
N PRO A 124 8.31 -5.47 10.16
CA PRO A 124 6.98 -6.04 10.14
C PRO A 124 7.04 -7.52 9.78
N LEU A 125 6.38 -8.35 10.58
CA LEU A 125 6.06 -9.72 10.23
C LEU A 125 4.85 -9.71 9.30
N VAL A 126 4.89 -10.48 8.22
CA VAL A 126 3.86 -10.54 7.20
C VAL A 126 3.45 -12.00 6.97
N VAL A 127 2.16 -12.21 6.74
CA VAL A 127 1.60 -13.53 6.43
C VAL A 127 0.95 -13.47 5.06
N TYR A 128 1.35 -14.37 4.17
CA TYR A 128 0.75 -14.57 2.86
C TYR A 128 0.13 -15.95 2.77
N ARG A 129 -1.01 -16.06 2.08
CA ARG A 129 -1.51 -17.34 1.57
C ARG A 129 -1.22 -17.51 0.10
N VAL A 130 -1.02 -18.76 -0.32
CA VAL A 130 -1.08 -19.19 -1.71
C VAL A 130 -2.31 -20.06 -1.87
N ARG A 131 -3.20 -19.68 -2.79
CA ARG A 131 -4.40 -20.46 -3.11
C ARG A 131 -4.08 -21.54 -4.16
N ALA A 132 -5.04 -22.43 -4.42
CA ALA A 132 -4.89 -23.49 -5.40
C ALA A 132 -4.59 -22.97 -6.84
N ASP A 133 -5.02 -21.75 -7.17
CA ASP A 133 -4.72 -21.07 -8.43
C ASP A 133 -3.29 -20.47 -8.49
N GLY A 134 -2.50 -20.65 -7.44
CA GLY A 134 -1.14 -20.11 -7.31
C GLY A 134 -1.09 -18.63 -6.93
N MET A 135 -2.23 -17.94 -6.73
CA MET A 135 -2.22 -16.53 -6.35
C MET A 135 -1.81 -16.32 -4.89
N ARG A 136 -0.85 -15.40 -4.70
CA ARG A 136 -0.40 -14.92 -3.40
C ARG A 136 -1.28 -13.77 -2.90
N GLN A 137 -1.81 -13.91 -1.70
CA GLN A 137 -2.59 -12.86 -1.04
C GLN A 137 -2.05 -12.58 0.36
N LEU A 138 -1.83 -11.30 0.68
CA LEU A 138 -1.49 -10.87 2.04
C LEU A 138 -2.71 -11.07 2.96
N LEU A 139 -2.52 -11.76 4.07
CA LEU A 139 -3.55 -12.04 5.07
C LEU A 139 -3.44 -11.15 6.30
N ALA A 140 -2.22 -10.96 6.78
CA ALA A 140 -1.97 -10.20 7.98
C ALA A 140 -0.56 -9.61 7.95
N TYR A 141 -0.36 -8.58 8.77
CA TYR A 141 0.95 -8.10 9.14
C TYR A 141 0.93 -7.59 10.57
N THR A 142 2.06 -7.62 11.24
CA THR A 142 2.21 -6.99 12.54
C THR A 142 3.60 -6.39 12.66
N ARG A 143 3.74 -5.33 13.46
CA ARG A 143 5.06 -4.77 13.74
C ARG A 143 5.56 -5.40 15.02
N SER A 144 6.66 -6.14 14.94
CA SER A 144 7.31 -6.60 16.16
C SER A 144 8.12 -5.47 16.81
N THR A 145 8.10 -5.40 18.13
CA THR A 145 8.96 -4.50 18.93
C THR A 145 10.32 -5.13 19.28
N GLY A 146 10.50 -6.43 19.00
CA GLY A 146 11.74 -7.19 19.18
C GLY A 146 11.57 -8.65 18.75
N GLU A 147 12.62 -9.46 18.78
CA GLU A 147 12.45 -10.92 18.69
C GLU A 147 12.10 -11.43 20.09
N SER A 148 10.92 -12.01 20.25
CA SER A 148 10.50 -12.61 21.51
C SER A 148 9.71 -13.85 21.18
N GLN A 149 10.26 -14.99 21.59
CA GLN A 149 9.58 -16.28 21.54
C GLN A 149 8.88 -16.46 22.88
N THR A 150 7.60 -16.14 22.95
CA THR A 150 6.73 -16.68 23.99
C THR A 150 6.14 -17.97 23.47
N ALA A 151 6.58 -19.08 24.08
CA ALA A 151 6.08 -20.43 23.86
C ALA A 151 4.65 -20.59 24.38
#